data_AF-O29401-F1
#
_entry.id   AF-O29401-F1
#
_cell.length_a   1.000
_cell.length_b   1.000
_cell.length_c   1.000
_cell.angle_alpha   90.00
_cell.angle_beta   90.00
_cell.angle_gamma   90.00
#
_symmetry.space_group_name_H-M   'P 1'
#
loop_
_entity.id
_entity.type
_entity.pdbx_description
1 polymer ?
#
loop_
_entity_poly.entity_id
_entity_poly.type
_entity_poly.pdbx_seq_one_letter_code
_entity_poly.pdbx_strand_id
1 'polypeptide(L)'
;MVNHPCIVQVRDVQPDKIEIVRNMALKRNAEVEKAKNGLDIYFEDVNEARKFISKLRKSMKLRIKMSTKYAGLRGSRVRVLFVYSLRGL
;
A
#
# COMPACT_ATOMS: atom_id res chain seq x y z
N MET A 1 -4.60 19.24 -6.50
CA MET A 1 -4.08 18.01 -7.17
C MET A 1 -5.12 16.91 -7.03
N VAL A 2 -5.23 16.03 -8.03
CA VAL A 2 -6.17 14.91 -8.00
C VAL A 2 -5.54 13.77 -7.21
N ASN A 3 -6.13 13.38 -6.09
CA ASN A 3 -5.67 12.21 -5.32
C ASN A 3 -6.03 10.93 -6.08
N HIS A 4 -5.07 10.01 -6.17
CA HIS A 4 -5.28 8.71 -6.77
C HIS A 4 -5.23 7.63 -5.68
N PRO A 5 -6.34 6.93 -5.40
CA PRO A 5 -6.38 5.95 -4.31
C PRO A 5 -5.40 4.81 -4.59
N CYS A 6 -4.85 4.26 -3.50
CA CYS A 6 -3.87 3.20 -3.58
C CYS A 6 -4.04 2.18 -2.44
N ILE A 7 -3.95 0.90 -2.77
CA ILE A 7 -3.82 -0.19 -1.79
C ILE A 7 -2.39 -0.70 -1.81
N VAL A 8 -1.77 -0.77 -0.63
CA VAL A 8 -0.49 -1.43 -0.40
C VAL A 8 -0.76 -2.73 0.36
N GLN A 9 -0.58 -3.84 -0.33
CA GLN A 9 -0.80 -5.19 0.16
C GLN A 9 0.52 -5.76 0.65
N VAL A 10 0.71 -5.84 1.96
CA VAL A 10 1.90 -6.45 2.56
C VAL A 10 1.58 -7.91 2.87
N ARG A 11 2.37 -8.83 2.32
CA ARG A 11 2.16 -10.29 2.39
C ARG A 11 3.45 -11.02 2.72
N ASP A 12 3.35 -12.16 3.38
CA ASP A 12 4.48 -13.08 3.61
C ASP A 12 5.68 -12.38 4.27
N VAL A 13 5.40 -11.48 5.22
CA VAL A 13 6.41 -10.77 6.03
C VAL A 13 6.39 -11.33 7.45
N GLN A 14 7.55 -11.40 8.10
CA GLN A 14 7.67 -11.92 9.46
C GLN A 14 6.73 -11.17 10.44
N PRO A 15 6.11 -11.86 11.41
CA PRO A 15 5.10 -11.26 12.29
C PRO A 15 5.56 -10.01 13.06
N ASP A 16 6.82 -9.99 13.52
CA ASP A 16 7.45 -8.85 14.19
C ASP A 16 7.49 -7.61 13.28
N LYS A 17 7.81 -7.81 12.00
CA LYS A 17 7.84 -6.75 11.00
C LYS A 17 6.45 -6.26 10.61
N ILE A 18 5.43 -7.11 10.64
CA ILE A 18 4.05 -6.73 10.34
C ILE A 18 3.56 -5.62 11.29
N GLU A 19 3.84 -5.72 12.58
CA GLU A 19 3.42 -4.69 13.53
C GLU A 19 4.17 -3.36 13.31
N ILE A 20 5.46 -3.43 12.93
CA ILE A 20 6.23 -2.24 12.54
C ILE A 20 5.61 -1.57 11.31
N VAL A 21 5.25 -2.34 10.28
CA VAL A 21 4.58 -1.83 9.08
C VAL A 21 3.25 -1.15 9.43
N ARG A 22 2.42 -1.80 10.26
CA ARG A 22 1.14 -1.25 10.73
C ARG A 22 1.33 0.11 11.41
N ASN A 23 2.24 0.20 12.37
CA ASN A 23 2.53 1.43 13.08
C ASN A 23 3.07 2.54 12.16
N MET A 24 3.88 2.18 11.17
CA MET A 24 4.37 3.14 10.16
C MET A 24 3.25 3.66 9.26
N ALA A 25 2.26 2.84 8.94
CA ALA A 25 1.11 3.22 8.12
C ALA A 25 0.14 4.14 8.87
N LEU A 26 -0.18 3.82 10.12
CA LEU A 26 -1.06 4.64 10.96
C LEU A 26 -0.51 6.05 11.18
N LYS A 27 0.82 6.20 11.32
CA LYS A 27 1.50 7.51 11.40
C LYS A 27 1.36 8.38 10.13
N ARG A 28 0.85 7.81 9.04
CA ARG A 28 0.64 8.50 7.75
C ARG A 28 -0.85 8.68 7.43
N ASN A 29 -1.74 8.52 8.42
CA ASN A 29 -3.18 8.58 8.25
C ASN A 29 -3.71 7.62 7.17
N ALA A 30 -3.08 6.45 7.04
CA ALA A 30 -3.58 5.38 6.19
C ALA A 30 -4.51 4.45 7.00
N GLU A 31 -5.53 3.92 6.35
CA GLU A 31 -6.37 2.88 6.94
C GLU A 31 -5.68 1.54 6.80
N VAL A 32 -5.75 0.70 7.84
CA VAL A 32 -5.07 -0.59 7.88
C VAL A 32 -6.04 -1.69 8.26
N GLU A 33 -6.16 -2.69 7.39
CA GLU A 33 -6.95 -3.89 7.61
C GLU A 33 -6.04 -5.12 7.72
N LYS A 34 -6.38 -6.04 8.64
CA LYS A 34 -5.72 -7.35 8.70
C LYS A 34 -6.27 -8.25 7.61
N ALA A 35 -5.38 -8.78 6.79
CA ALA A 35 -5.67 -9.82 5.80
C ALA A 35 -5.12 -11.17 6.29
N LYS A 36 -5.60 -12.29 5.73
CA LYS A 36 -5.20 -13.65 6.15
C LYS A 36 -3.68 -13.84 6.28
N ASN A 37 -2.90 -13.26 5.37
CA ASN A 37 -1.44 -13.41 5.30
C ASN A 37 -0.69 -12.07 5.41
N GLY A 38 -1.25 -11.08 6.11
CA GLY A 38 -0.56 -9.80 6.32
C GLY A 38 -1.51 -8.63 6.48
N LEU A 39 -1.23 -7.52 5.78
CA LEU A 39 -1.96 -6.26 5.92
C LEU A 39 -2.37 -5.70 4.57
N ASP A 40 -3.57 -5.15 4.50
CA ASP A 40 -3.99 -4.25 3.44
C ASP A 40 -4.01 -2.83 3.99
N ILE A 41 -3.30 -1.94 3.31
CA ILE A 41 -3.10 -0.55 3.74
C ILE A 41 -3.64 0.36 2.65
N TYR A 42 -4.63 1.18 3.00
CA TYR A 42 -5.33 2.04 2.06
C TYR A 42 -4.83 3.47 2.23
N PHE A 43 -4.35 4.03 1.11
CA PHE A 43 -3.94 5.42 1.00
C PHE A 43 -4.89 6.15 0.06
N GLU A 44 -5.30 7.35 0.45
CA GLU A 44 -6.08 8.22 -0.43
C GLU A 44 -5.29 8.69 -1.66
N ASP A 45 -3.96 8.82 -1.53
CA ASP A 45 -3.06 9.21 -2.61
C ASP A 45 -1.87 8.25 -2.79
N VAL A 46 -1.65 7.86 -4.05
CA VAL A 46 -0.58 6.98 -4.49
C VAL A 46 0.80 7.55 -4.23
N ASN A 47 0.96 8.88 -4.21
CA ASN A 47 2.26 9.48 -3.91
C ASN A 47 2.65 9.23 -2.45
N GLU A 48 1.69 9.28 -1.53
CA GLU A 48 1.94 8.99 -0.12
C GLU A 48 2.22 7.49 0.09
N ALA A 49 1.51 6.63 -0.62
CA ALA A 49 1.81 5.20 -0.68
C ALA A 49 3.24 4.94 -1.20
N ARG A 50 3.68 5.62 -2.27
CA ARG A 50 5.05 5.47 -2.81
C ARG A 50 6.13 5.89 -1.82
N LYS A 51 5.94 7.01 -1.11
CA LYS A 51 6.86 7.43 -0.04
C LYS A 51 6.93 6.38 1.07
N PHE A 52 5.78 5.82 1.45
CA PHE A 52 5.69 4.76 2.45
C PHE A 52 6.45 3.49 2.00
N ILE A 53 6.20 3.02 0.78
CA ILE A 53 6.88 1.86 0.18
C ILE A 53 8.39 2.10 0.09
N SER A 54 8.82 3.31 -0.32
CA SER A 54 10.23 3.68 -0.38
C SER A 54 10.90 3.56 0.99
N LYS A 55 10.23 4.01 2.06
CA LYS A 55 10.73 3.87 3.43
C LYS A 55 10.80 2.40 3.85
N LEU A 56 9.78 1.60 3.56
CA LEU A 56 9.76 0.17 3.86
C LEU A 56 10.89 -0.60 3.17
N ARG A 57 11.12 -0.32 1.88
CA ARG A 57 12.18 -0.96 1.08
C ARG A 57 13.58 -0.71 1.65
N LYS A 58 13.80 0.43 2.31
CA LYS A 58 15.08 0.74 2.97
C LYS A 58 15.28 -0.05 4.26
N SER A 59 14.21 -0.27 5.03
CA SER A 59 14.26 -1.02 6.29
C SER A 59 14.10 -2.53 6.13
N MET A 60 13.51 -2.99 5.03
CA MET A 60 13.10 -4.38 4.84
C MET A 60 13.44 -4.84 3.42
N LYS A 61 13.98 -6.06 3.31
CA LYS A 61 14.18 -6.75 2.03
C LYS A 61 12.82 -7.23 1.51
N LEU A 62 12.22 -6.46 0.60
CA LEU A 62 10.89 -6.72 0.04
C LEU A 62 10.93 -6.77 -1.49
N ARG A 63 10.19 -7.71 -2.07
CA ARG A 63 9.80 -7.68 -3.50
C ARG A 63 8.57 -6.81 -3.67
N ILE A 64 8.58 -5.94 -4.66
CA ILE A 64 7.48 -5.01 -4.95
C ILE A 64 6.93 -5.29 -6.34
N LYS A 65 5.64 -5.56 -6.44
CA LYS A 65 4.90 -5.65 -7.71
C LYS A 65 3.82 -4.58 -7.73
N MET A 66 3.73 -3.83 -8.82
CA MET A 66 2.69 -2.82 -9.02
C MET A 66 1.69 -3.32 -10.05
N SER A 67 0.41 -3.02 -9.84
CA SER A 67 -0.65 -3.14 -10.81
C SER A 67 -1.69 -2.03 -10.61
N THR A 68 -2.69 -1.99 -11.47
CA THR A 68 -3.83 -1.08 -11.36
C THR A 68 -5.12 -1.87 -11.49
N LYS A 69 -6.15 -1.46 -10.76
CA LYS A 69 -7.53 -1.96 -10.91
C LYS A 69 -8.45 -0.83 -11.35
N TYR A 70 -9.48 -1.15 -12.11
CA TYR A 70 -10.54 -0.20 -12.43
C TYR A 70 -11.30 0.18 -11.15
N ALA A 71 -11.56 1.48 -10.96
CA ALA A 71 -12.22 2.03 -9.78
C ALA A 71 -13.40 2.97 -10.15
N GLY A 72 -13.94 2.83 -11.36
CA GLY A 72 -15.05 3.65 -11.86
C GLY A 72 -14.61 4.75 -12.84
N LEU A 73 -15.52 5.68 -13.09
CA LEU A 73 -15.29 6.87 -13.89
C LEU A 73 -15.30 8.12 -13.00
N ARG A 74 -14.51 9.13 -13.35
CA ARG A 74 -14.57 10.48 -12.78
C ARG A 74 -14.73 11.48 -13.93
N GLY A 75 -15.98 11.86 -14.19
CA GLY A 75 -16.35 12.55 -15.43
C GLY A 75 -16.12 11.63 -16.63
N SER A 76 -15.40 12.11 -17.64
CA SER A 76 -15.05 11.35 -18.85
C SER A 76 -13.74 10.55 -18.74
N ARG A 77 -13.13 10.48 -17.54
CA ARG A 77 -11.83 9.81 -17.33
C ARG A 77 -11.97 8.56 -16.46
N VAL A 78 -11.23 7.51 -16.80
CA VAL A 78 -11.15 6.28 -16.00
C VAL A 78 -10.45 6.56 -14.67
N ARG A 79 -11.10 6.23 -13.55
CA ARG A 79 -10.48 6.22 -12.23
C ARG A 79 -9.82 4.87 -12.03
N VAL A 80 -8.53 4.90 -11.72
CA VAL A 80 -7.75 3.71 -11.40
C VAL A 80 -7.42 3.67 -9.91
N LEU A 81 -7.47 2.47 -9.35
CA LEU A 81 -6.94 2.14 -8.03
C LEU A 81 -5.55 1.56 -8.23
N PHE A 82 -4.53 2.21 -7.69
CA PHE A 82 -3.18 1.67 -7.70
C PHE A 82 -3.05 0.56 -6.68
N VAL A 83 -2.42 -0.55 -7.06
CA VAL A 83 -2.22 -1.69 -6.17
C VAL A 83 -0.73 -2.02 -6.14
N TYR A 84 -0.14 -2.00 -4.95
CA TYR A 84 1.23 -2.45 -4.73
C TYR A 84 1.20 -3.70 -3.86
N SER A 85 1.78 -4.80 -4.34
CA SER A 85 2.01 -6.00 -3.55
C SER A 85 3.46 -6.01 -3.08
N LEU A 86 3.65 -6.00 -1.77
CA LEU A 86 4.94 -6.07 -1.08
C LEU A 86 5.04 -7.45 -0.44
N ARG A 87 6.06 -8.22 -0.83
CA ARG A 87 6.31 -9.56 -0.29
C ARG A 87 7.66 -9.64 0.39
N GLY A 88 7.71 -10.35 1.52
CA GLY A 88 8.98 -10.76 2.12
C GLY A 88 9.85 -11.53 1.13
N LEU A 89 11.17 -11.35 1.25
CA LEU A 89 12.17 -12.15 0.55
C LEU A 89 12.52 -13.40 1.35
#